data_AF-A0A840GRA7-F1
#
_entry.id   AF-A0A840GRA7-F1
#
_cell.length_a   1.000
_cell.length_b   1.000
_cell.length_c   1.000
_cell.angle_alpha   90.00
_cell.angle_beta   90.00
_cell.angle_gamma   90.00
#
_symmetry.space_group_name_H-M   'P 1'
#
loop_
_entity.id
_entity.type
_entity.pdbx_description
1 polymer ?
#
loop_
_entity_poly.entity_id
_entity_poly.type
_entity_poly.pdbx_seq_one_letter_code
_entity_poly.pdbx_strand_id
1 'polypeptide(L)'
;MTNRLTAKAAAKLSALADEVDQAGSLVDLTMRRIRESQAAMRNINQEADPDRWAALEGEVQRLHGRREIEQTHHARLARQVAGLRSWLDTLPVGVELTDVPVVEWHRDESDDLQECVEIVRIELEQLLNTRKSVANSVPPVEDLYLQADAHVEALAKQGAPSIRVENGHLRVQHGSGWTSSGAEAIAMLAWLNADQLADALHARIDELRAEELRRGLVVMHPDDRKRKLADLDHRIRALELEEEFYVVRAKENGLTIPRRDKASPAAVLGLAVVPRRSEIAA
;
A
#
# COMPACT_ATOMS: atom_id res chain seq x y z
N MET A 1 7.01 -5.90 22.67
CA MET A 1 5.94 -5.83 21.64
C MET A 1 5.57 -7.19 21.06
N THR A 2 6.46 -8.20 21.14
CA THR A 2 6.17 -9.61 20.85
C THR A 2 4.95 -10.16 21.58
N ASN A 3 4.59 -9.61 22.75
CA ASN A 3 3.40 -10.02 23.53
C ASN A 3 2.06 -9.88 22.80
N ARG A 4 2.00 -9.16 21.67
CA ARG A 4 0.78 -9.03 20.85
C ARG A 4 0.66 -10.09 19.76
N LEU A 5 1.75 -10.80 19.45
CA LEU A 5 1.77 -11.83 18.42
C LEU A 5 1.23 -13.14 19.00
N THR A 6 0.55 -13.91 18.16
CA THR A 6 0.29 -15.32 18.42
C THR A 6 1.63 -16.07 18.51
N ALA A 7 1.66 -17.20 19.21
CA ALA A 7 2.89 -18.01 19.33
C ALA A 7 3.44 -18.42 17.95
N LYS A 8 2.55 -18.73 17.00
CA LYS A 8 2.91 -19.10 15.63
C LYS A 8 3.55 -17.94 14.87
N ALA A 9 2.96 -16.75 14.90
CA ALA A 9 3.51 -15.58 14.23
C ALA A 9 4.82 -15.11 14.88
N ALA A 10 4.93 -15.21 16.21
CA ALA A 10 6.17 -14.91 16.93
C ALA A 10 7.32 -15.87 16.52
N ALA A 11 7.04 -17.17 16.44
CA ALA A 11 8.01 -18.16 15.98
C ALA A 11 8.43 -17.89 14.52
N LYS A 12 7.48 -17.58 13.64
CA LYS A 12 7.76 -17.23 12.24
C LYS A 12 8.63 -15.98 12.11
N LEU A 13 8.33 -14.94 12.88
CA LEU A 13 9.15 -13.71 12.89
C LEU A 13 10.56 -13.97 13.42
N SER A 14 10.70 -14.83 14.44
CA SER A 14 12.02 -15.24 14.95
C SER A 14 12.82 -15.98 13.88
N ALA A 15 12.21 -16.98 13.22
CA ALA A 15 12.87 -17.73 12.15
C ALA A 15 13.35 -16.81 11.01
N LEU A 16 12.53 -15.84 10.61
CA LEU A 16 12.93 -14.85 9.60
C LEU A 16 14.08 -13.95 10.07
N ALA A 17 14.15 -13.61 11.36
CA ALA A 17 15.27 -12.86 11.92
C ALA A 17 16.56 -13.71 11.95
N ASP A 18 16.46 -14.98 12.34
CA ASP A 18 17.58 -15.91 12.33
C ASP A 18 18.13 -16.10 10.90
N GLU A 19 17.26 -16.12 9.89
CA GLU A 19 17.65 -16.16 8.48
C GLU A 19 18.43 -14.91 8.04
N VAL A 20 18.06 -13.73 8.55
CA VAL A 20 18.82 -12.49 8.30
C VAL A 20 20.22 -12.61 8.88
N ASP A 21 20.36 -13.07 10.12
CA ASP A 21 21.65 -13.21 10.80
C ASP A 21 22.55 -14.26 10.11
N GLN A 22 21.97 -15.38 9.65
CA GLN A 22 22.65 -16.39 8.85
C GLN A 22 23.14 -15.80 7.52
N ALA A 23 22.29 -15.05 6.80
CA ALA A 23 22.66 -14.41 5.55
C ALA A 23 23.79 -13.37 5.76
N GLY A 24 23.74 -12.60 6.84
CA GLY A 24 24.80 -11.66 7.22
C GLY A 24 26.13 -12.38 7.48
N SER A 25 26.09 -13.50 8.22
CA SER A 25 27.28 -14.31 8.51
C SER A 25 27.96 -14.85 7.25
N LEU A 26 27.18 -15.20 6.21
CA LEU A 26 27.72 -15.63 4.91
C LEU A 26 28.44 -14.49 4.19
N VAL A 27 27.86 -13.28 4.18
CA VAL A 27 28.50 -12.09 3.60
C VAL A 27 29.84 -11.82 4.28
N ASP A 28 29.90 -11.90 5.61
CA ASP A 28 31.13 -11.68 6.39
C ASP A 28 32.19 -12.75 6.12
N LEU A 29 31.80 -14.02 6.00
CA LEU A 29 32.70 -15.11 5.65
C LEU A 29 33.29 -14.92 4.25
N THR A 30 32.47 -14.58 3.26
CA THR A 30 32.91 -14.31 1.88
C THR A 30 33.85 -13.11 1.85
N MET A 31 33.54 -12.04 2.59
CA MET A 31 34.43 -10.87 2.73
C MET A 31 35.78 -11.21 3.37
N ARG A 32 35.81 -12.10 4.37
CA ARG A 32 37.05 -12.58 4.98
C ARG A 32 37.90 -13.33 3.95
N ARG A 33 37.30 -14.25 3.19
CA ARG A 33 38.00 -15.00 2.12
C ARG A 33 38.56 -14.09 1.04
N ILE A 34 37.82 -13.06 0.63
CA ILE A 34 38.33 -12.04 -0.32
C ILE A 34 39.61 -11.39 0.23
N ARG A 35 39.59 -10.95 1.50
CA ARG A 35 40.76 -10.32 2.13
C ARG A 35 41.94 -11.27 2.25
N GLU A 36 41.70 -12.55 2.56
CA GLU A 36 42.73 -13.59 2.63
C GLU A 36 43.37 -13.82 1.26
N SER A 37 42.58 -13.98 0.19
CA SER A 37 43.09 -14.15 -1.18
C SER A 37 43.87 -12.91 -1.64
N GLN A 38 43.38 -11.71 -1.36
CA GLN A 38 44.10 -10.46 -1.66
C GLN A 38 45.40 -10.32 -0.85
N ALA A 39 45.43 -10.76 0.41
CA ALA A 39 46.65 -10.79 1.20
C ALA A 39 47.66 -11.80 0.63
N ALA A 40 47.20 -12.98 0.17
CA ALA A 40 48.05 -13.95 -0.51
C ALA A 40 48.63 -13.39 -1.81
N MET A 41 47.83 -12.67 -2.61
CA MET A 41 48.31 -11.98 -3.82
C MET A 41 49.44 -11.00 -3.49
N ARG A 42 49.28 -10.15 -2.47
CA ARG A 42 50.33 -9.19 -2.06
C ARG A 42 51.65 -9.83 -1.66
N ASN A 43 51.63 -11.09 -1.22
CA ASN A 43 52.82 -11.83 -0.80
C ASN A 43 53.45 -12.65 -1.94
N ILE A 44 52.85 -12.68 -3.13
CA ILE A 44 53.36 -13.38 -4.31
C ILE A 44 53.98 -12.36 -5.26
N ASN A 45 55.20 -12.63 -5.73
CA ASN A 45 55.77 -11.87 -6.83
C ASN A 45 55.10 -12.33 -8.14
N GLN A 46 54.32 -11.43 -8.75
CA GLN A 46 53.59 -11.69 -10.00
C GLN A 46 54.50 -12.17 -11.14
N GLU A 47 55.74 -11.68 -11.22
CA GLU A 47 56.70 -12.09 -12.25
C GLU A 47 57.27 -13.49 -12.00
N ALA A 48 57.39 -13.88 -10.73
CA ALA A 48 57.97 -15.16 -10.34
C ALA A 48 56.97 -16.31 -10.43
N ASP A 49 55.68 -16.05 -10.24
CA ASP A 49 54.61 -17.06 -10.24
C ASP A 49 53.31 -16.50 -10.84
N PRO A 50 53.26 -16.28 -12.18
CA PRO A 50 52.13 -15.67 -12.85
C PRO A 50 50.86 -16.55 -12.82
N ASP A 51 51.02 -17.87 -12.84
CA ASP A 51 49.90 -18.82 -12.81
C ASP A 51 49.17 -18.78 -11.46
N ARG A 52 49.91 -18.76 -10.35
CA ARG A 52 49.31 -18.63 -9.01
C ARG A 52 48.66 -17.28 -8.80
N TRP A 53 49.25 -16.21 -9.33
CA TRP A 53 48.64 -14.88 -9.31
C TRP A 53 47.29 -14.88 -10.06
N ALA A 54 47.27 -15.40 -11.29
CA ALA A 54 46.06 -15.48 -12.12
C ALA A 54 44.96 -16.34 -11.46
N ALA A 55 45.34 -17.45 -10.81
CA ALA A 55 44.39 -18.29 -10.07
C ALA A 55 43.75 -17.54 -8.88
N LEU A 56 44.54 -16.79 -8.10
CA LEU A 56 44.02 -15.98 -7.00
C LEU A 56 43.14 -14.82 -7.49
N GLU A 57 43.51 -14.19 -8.60
CA GLU A 57 42.71 -13.15 -9.23
C GLU A 57 41.34 -13.69 -9.68
N GLY A 58 41.32 -14.85 -10.35
CA GLY A 58 40.07 -15.52 -10.73
C GLY A 58 39.21 -15.90 -9.53
N GLU A 59 39.82 -16.38 -8.44
CA GLU A 59 39.12 -16.67 -7.19
C GLU A 59 38.53 -15.41 -6.53
N VAL A 60 39.28 -14.30 -6.51
CA VAL A 60 38.78 -13.01 -6.00
C VAL A 60 37.59 -12.51 -6.83
N GLN A 61 37.65 -12.60 -8.16
CA GLN A 61 36.53 -12.22 -9.04
C GLN A 61 35.30 -13.10 -8.77
N ARG A 62 35.48 -14.42 -8.65
CA ARG A 62 34.40 -15.36 -8.31
C ARG A 62 33.77 -15.04 -6.95
N LEU A 63 34.58 -14.74 -5.94
CA LEU A 63 34.11 -14.36 -4.61
C LEU A 63 33.38 -13.00 -4.60
N HIS A 64 33.79 -12.05 -5.44
CA HIS A 64 33.08 -10.78 -5.60
C HIS A 64 31.66 -10.97 -6.15
N GLY A 65 31.50 -11.79 -7.20
CA GLY A 65 30.18 -12.12 -7.75
C GLY A 65 29.31 -12.84 -6.72
N ARG A 66 29.88 -13.80 -5.96
CA ARG A 66 29.19 -14.47 -4.86
C ARG A 66 28.75 -13.48 -3.77
N ARG A 67 29.63 -12.56 -3.37
CA ARG A 67 29.33 -11.54 -2.35
C ARG A 67 28.15 -10.67 -2.76
N GLU A 68 28.08 -10.24 -4.02
CA GLU A 68 26.98 -9.40 -4.52
C GLU A 68 25.62 -10.11 -4.40
N ILE A 69 25.57 -11.40 -4.74
CA ILE A 69 24.38 -12.24 -4.58
C ILE A 69 24.00 -12.35 -3.10
N GLU A 70 24.96 -12.68 -2.22
CA GLU A 70 24.74 -12.82 -0.78
C GLU A 70 24.31 -11.49 -0.12
N GLN A 71 24.91 -10.36 -0.53
CA GLN A 71 24.55 -9.02 -0.06
C GLN A 71 23.13 -8.63 -0.47
N THR A 72 22.76 -8.88 -1.72
CA THR A 72 21.41 -8.62 -2.23
C THR A 72 20.38 -9.47 -1.47
N HIS A 73 20.69 -10.74 -1.25
CA HIS A 73 19.87 -11.65 -0.47
C HIS A 73 19.67 -11.15 0.98
N HIS A 74 20.77 -10.84 1.67
CA HIS A 74 20.76 -10.30 3.03
C HIS A 74 19.96 -8.99 3.12
N ALA A 75 20.24 -8.02 2.24
CA ALA A 75 19.55 -6.74 2.24
C ALA A 75 18.04 -6.89 2.04
N ARG A 76 17.60 -7.81 1.18
CA ARG A 76 16.17 -8.11 0.98
C ARG A 76 15.53 -8.67 2.25
N LEU A 77 16.13 -9.69 2.87
CA LEU A 77 15.62 -10.28 4.11
C LEU A 77 15.58 -9.25 5.25
N ALA A 78 16.65 -8.46 5.41
CA ALA A 78 16.74 -7.43 6.43
C ALA A 78 15.65 -6.36 6.28
N ARG A 79 15.42 -5.87 5.05
CA ARG A 79 14.33 -4.93 4.74
C ARG A 79 12.96 -5.54 5.07
N GLN A 80 12.76 -6.82 4.74
CA GLN A 80 11.51 -7.51 5.06
C GLN A 80 11.27 -7.59 6.57
N VAL A 81 12.22 -8.07 7.35
CA VAL A 81 12.09 -8.18 8.82
C VAL A 81 11.90 -6.80 9.46
N ALA A 82 12.63 -5.78 8.99
CA ALA A 82 12.44 -4.40 9.44
C ALA A 82 11.03 -3.89 9.14
N GLY A 83 10.50 -4.17 7.94
CA GLY A 83 9.14 -3.83 7.54
C GLY A 83 8.08 -4.51 8.41
N LEU A 84 8.27 -5.79 8.75
CA LEU A 84 7.37 -6.51 9.66
C LEU A 84 7.35 -5.88 11.06
N ARG A 85 8.53 -5.53 11.61
CA ARG A 85 8.63 -4.88 12.93
C ARG A 85 7.99 -3.49 12.92
N SER A 86 8.31 -2.67 11.93
CA SER A 86 7.71 -1.33 11.77
C SER A 86 6.20 -1.40 11.61
N TRP A 87 5.67 -2.37 10.86
CA TRP A 87 4.24 -2.59 10.76
C TRP A 87 3.62 -2.92 12.13
N LEU A 88 4.21 -3.84 12.90
CA LEU A 88 3.73 -4.17 14.25
C LEU A 88 3.73 -2.96 15.19
N ASP A 89 4.73 -2.09 15.09
CA ASP A 89 4.86 -0.88 15.91
C ASP A 89 3.82 0.20 15.56
N THR A 90 3.31 0.18 14.32
CA THR A 90 2.29 1.15 13.83
C THR A 90 0.85 0.68 14.06
N LEU A 91 0.64 -0.54 14.55
CA LEU A 91 -0.70 -1.07 14.82
C LEU A 91 -1.39 -0.28 15.96
N PRO A 92 -2.66 0.12 15.81
CA PRO A 92 -3.40 0.81 16.87
C PRO A 92 -3.46 0.03 18.19
N VAL A 93 -3.71 0.73 19.30
CA VAL A 93 -3.83 0.08 20.63
C VAL A 93 -5.10 -0.82 20.70
N GLY A 94 -6.12 -0.52 19.91
CA GLY A 94 -7.41 -1.23 19.90
C GLY A 94 -7.54 -2.41 18.93
N VAL A 95 -6.45 -2.92 18.36
CA VAL A 95 -6.50 -4.11 17.49
C VAL A 95 -5.93 -5.35 18.19
N GLU A 96 -6.48 -6.50 17.82
CA GLU A 96 -6.02 -7.82 18.21
C GLU A 96 -5.53 -8.57 16.96
N LEU A 97 -4.50 -9.40 17.14
CA LEU A 97 -3.91 -10.20 16.07
C LEU A 97 -4.31 -11.66 16.29
N THR A 98 -5.04 -12.22 15.34
CA THR A 98 -5.48 -13.62 15.38
C THR A 98 -4.84 -14.40 14.25
N ASP A 99 -4.49 -15.67 14.48
CA ASP A 99 -3.98 -16.53 13.41
C ASP A 99 -5.05 -16.72 12.32
N VAL A 100 -4.64 -16.59 11.06
CA VAL A 100 -5.47 -16.98 9.93
C VAL A 100 -5.40 -18.51 9.81
N PRO A 101 -6.55 -19.21 9.71
CA PRO A 101 -6.56 -20.64 9.46
C PRO A 101 -5.72 -20.98 8.23
N VAL A 102 -4.94 -22.05 8.32
CA VAL A 102 -4.20 -22.55 7.16
C VAL A 102 -5.22 -23.09 6.18
N VAL A 103 -5.34 -22.44 5.03
CA VAL A 103 -6.09 -22.95 3.89
C VAL A 103 -5.07 -23.67 3.01
N GLU A 104 -5.31 -24.94 2.73
CA GLU A 104 -4.52 -25.62 1.72
C GLU A 104 -5.01 -25.18 0.35
N TRP A 105 -4.19 -24.38 -0.34
CA TRP A 105 -4.45 -24.02 -1.71
C TRP A 105 -3.85 -25.09 -2.61
N HIS A 106 -4.71 -25.69 -3.43
CA HIS A 106 -4.33 -26.62 -4.47
C HIS A 106 -4.81 -26.03 -5.79
N ARG A 107 -3.87 -25.66 -6.67
CA ARG A 107 -4.19 -25.33 -8.07
C ARG A 107 -4.04 -26.63 -8.85
N ASP A 108 -5.11 -27.04 -9.52
CA ASP A 108 -5.27 -28.38 -10.12
C ASP A 108 -4.27 -28.68 -11.27
N GLU A 109 -3.46 -27.71 -11.70
CA GLU A 109 -2.74 -27.78 -12.98
C GLU A 109 -1.20 -27.63 -12.92
N SER A 110 -0.58 -27.27 -11.78
CA SER A 110 0.90 -27.28 -11.71
C SER A 110 1.46 -27.78 -10.38
N ASP A 111 2.30 -28.83 -10.46
CA ASP A 111 3.14 -29.28 -9.34
C ASP A 111 4.33 -28.31 -9.10
N ASP A 112 4.56 -27.36 -10.02
CA ASP A 112 5.61 -26.37 -9.89
C ASP A 112 5.16 -25.20 -9.00
N LEU A 113 5.67 -25.19 -7.77
CA LEU A 113 5.43 -24.14 -6.79
C LEU A 113 5.91 -22.75 -7.26
N GLN A 114 6.93 -22.70 -8.13
CA GLN A 114 7.39 -21.44 -8.71
C GLN A 114 6.36 -20.86 -9.68
N GLU A 115 5.80 -21.72 -10.54
CA GLU A 115 4.74 -21.34 -11.47
C GLU A 115 3.48 -20.90 -10.71
N CYS A 116 3.07 -21.63 -9.67
CA CYS A 116 1.96 -21.25 -8.80
C CYS A 116 2.15 -19.84 -8.20
N VAL A 117 3.34 -19.53 -7.65
CA VAL A 117 3.63 -18.19 -7.12
C VAL A 117 3.55 -17.12 -8.21
N GLU A 118 4.06 -17.40 -9.41
CA GLU A 118 4.02 -16.43 -10.51
C GLU A 118 2.59 -16.13 -10.98
N ILE A 119 1.75 -17.16 -11.12
CA ILE A 119 0.33 -16.97 -11.47
C ILE A 119 -0.38 -16.11 -10.42
N VAL A 120 -0.19 -16.42 -9.12
CA VAL A 120 -0.79 -15.63 -8.02
C VAL A 120 -0.31 -14.18 -8.07
N ARG A 121 0.95 -13.92 -8.41
CA ARG A 121 1.50 -12.56 -8.52
C ARG A 121 0.88 -11.78 -9.67
N ILE A 122 0.69 -12.41 -10.82
CA ILE A 122 0.02 -11.80 -11.98
C ILE A 122 -1.42 -11.43 -11.60
N GLU A 123 -2.16 -12.35 -10.99
CA GLU A 123 -3.54 -12.10 -10.52
C GLU A 123 -3.58 -10.96 -9.49
N LEU A 124 -2.65 -10.93 -8.54
CA LEU A 124 -2.55 -9.88 -7.54
C LEU A 124 -2.29 -8.51 -8.17
N GLU A 125 -1.38 -8.43 -9.14
CA GLU A 125 -1.09 -7.18 -9.86
C GLU A 125 -2.33 -6.69 -10.63
N GLN A 126 -3.05 -7.58 -11.29
CA GLN A 126 -4.32 -7.26 -11.95
C GLN A 126 -5.36 -6.71 -10.97
N LEU A 127 -5.50 -7.34 -9.78
CA LEU A 127 -6.42 -6.84 -8.75
C LEU A 127 -5.98 -5.50 -8.18
N LEU A 128 -4.69 -5.27 -7.96
CA LEU A 128 -4.16 -3.99 -7.48
C LEU A 128 -4.39 -2.86 -8.49
N ASN A 129 -4.17 -3.13 -9.79
CA ASN A 129 -4.46 -2.20 -10.86
C ASN A 129 -5.97 -1.91 -10.96
N THR A 130 -6.80 -2.94 -10.89
CA THR A 130 -8.27 -2.80 -10.85
C THR A 130 -8.72 -1.96 -9.65
N ARG A 131 -8.17 -2.24 -8.46
CA ARG A 131 -8.45 -1.48 -7.24
C ARG A 131 -8.06 -0.02 -7.39
N LYS A 132 -6.90 0.28 -7.96
CA LYS A 132 -6.46 1.66 -8.24
C LYS A 132 -7.43 2.36 -9.21
N SER A 133 -7.87 1.67 -10.25
CA SER A 133 -8.87 2.19 -11.20
C SER A 133 -10.20 2.52 -10.52
N VAL A 134 -10.72 1.59 -9.70
CA VAL A 134 -11.96 1.78 -8.93
C VAL A 134 -11.81 2.89 -7.87
N ALA A 135 -10.67 2.98 -7.19
CA ALA A 135 -10.44 4.04 -6.21
C ALA A 135 -10.44 5.44 -6.84
N ASN A 136 -9.94 5.53 -8.08
CA ASN A 136 -9.91 6.76 -8.88
C ASN A 136 -11.19 6.94 -9.73
N SER A 137 -12.22 6.12 -9.51
CA SER A 137 -13.46 6.24 -10.26
C SER A 137 -14.19 7.52 -9.86
N VAL A 138 -14.87 8.09 -10.84
CA VAL A 138 -15.57 9.36 -10.76
C VAL A 138 -17.07 9.11 -10.62
N PRO A 139 -17.81 9.90 -9.82
CA PRO A 139 -19.24 9.69 -9.65
C PRO A 139 -20.02 9.92 -10.96
N PRO A 140 -21.26 9.43 -11.04
CA PRO A 140 -22.24 9.86 -12.06
C PRO A 140 -22.38 11.39 -12.10
N VAL A 141 -22.71 11.93 -13.27
CA VAL A 141 -22.81 13.40 -13.45
C VAL A 141 -24.02 13.96 -12.71
N GLU A 142 -25.08 13.16 -12.61
CA GLU A 142 -26.31 13.47 -11.89
C GLU A 142 -26.04 13.70 -10.40
N ASP A 143 -25.19 12.89 -9.79
CA ASP A 143 -24.78 13.06 -8.39
C ASP A 143 -23.95 14.33 -8.19
N LEU A 144 -23.19 14.75 -9.21
CA LEU A 144 -22.40 15.98 -9.16
C LEU A 144 -23.28 17.21 -9.29
N TYR A 145 -24.31 17.16 -10.15
CA TYR A 145 -25.31 18.22 -10.25
C TYR A 145 -26.09 18.38 -8.94
N LEU A 146 -26.57 17.27 -8.35
CA LEU A 146 -27.24 17.32 -7.05
C LEU A 146 -26.36 17.95 -5.95
N GLN A 147 -25.06 17.67 -5.96
CA GLN A 147 -24.11 18.30 -5.04
C GLN A 147 -23.91 19.80 -5.33
N ALA A 148 -23.85 20.18 -6.61
CA ALA A 148 -23.74 21.58 -7.02
C ALA A 148 -24.98 22.37 -6.63
N ASP A 149 -26.17 21.85 -6.92
CA ASP A 149 -27.46 22.44 -6.55
C ASP A 149 -27.58 22.60 -5.03
N ALA A 150 -27.27 21.55 -4.26
CA ALA A 150 -27.29 21.62 -2.80
C ALA A 150 -26.29 22.66 -2.24
N HIS A 151 -25.14 22.80 -2.89
CA HIS A 151 -24.14 23.80 -2.52
C HIS A 151 -24.62 25.23 -2.82
N VAL A 152 -25.18 25.46 -4.01
CA VAL A 152 -25.74 26.77 -4.40
C VAL A 152 -26.92 27.13 -3.49
N GLU A 153 -27.78 26.18 -3.15
CA GLU A 153 -28.89 26.40 -2.22
C GLU A 153 -28.39 26.79 -0.82
N ALA A 154 -27.34 26.11 -0.33
CA ALA A 154 -26.71 26.45 0.95
C ALA A 154 -26.10 27.86 0.94
N LEU A 155 -25.42 28.23 -0.15
CA LEU A 155 -24.87 29.58 -0.35
C LEU A 155 -25.97 30.64 -0.43
N ALA A 156 -27.06 30.36 -1.14
CA ALA A 156 -28.19 31.26 -1.26
C ALA A 156 -28.87 31.51 0.10
N LYS A 157 -29.03 30.46 0.92
CA LYS A 157 -29.52 30.57 2.30
C LYS A 157 -28.60 31.41 3.18
N GLN A 158 -27.29 31.27 3.02
CA GLN A 158 -26.30 32.06 3.74
C GLN A 158 -26.27 33.53 3.30
N GLY A 159 -26.45 33.79 2.00
CA GLY A 159 -26.42 35.13 1.41
C GLY A 159 -27.72 35.93 1.57
N ALA A 160 -28.81 35.28 1.94
CA ALA A 160 -30.12 35.90 2.09
C ALA A 160 -30.10 36.99 3.18
N PRO A 161 -30.48 38.25 2.88
CA PRO A 161 -30.57 39.29 3.88
C PRO A 161 -31.75 39.05 4.83
N SER A 162 -31.53 39.31 6.12
CA SER A 162 -32.60 39.44 7.12
C SER A 162 -33.29 40.79 6.94
N ILE A 163 -34.49 40.78 6.37
CA ILE A 163 -35.32 41.97 6.20
C ILE A 163 -36.32 42.06 7.37
N ARG A 164 -36.33 43.19 8.08
CA ARG A 164 -37.30 43.50 9.15
C ARG A 164 -37.91 44.87 8.92
N VAL A 165 -39.18 45.04 9.26
CA VAL A 165 -39.85 46.35 9.27
C VAL A 165 -40.13 46.71 10.73
N GLU A 166 -39.42 47.70 11.26
CA GLU A 166 -39.51 48.13 12.66
C GLU A 166 -39.89 49.62 12.70
N ASN A 167 -40.98 49.96 13.40
CA ASN A 167 -41.49 51.33 13.53
C ASN A 167 -41.73 52.06 12.19
N GLY A 168 -42.18 51.34 11.17
CA GLY A 168 -42.42 51.91 9.83
C GLY A 168 -41.15 52.10 8.98
N HIS A 169 -39.98 51.65 9.47
CA HIS A 169 -38.73 51.69 8.72
C HIS A 169 -38.29 50.29 8.29
N LEU A 170 -37.88 50.16 7.04
CA LEU A 170 -37.24 48.96 6.51
C LEU A 170 -35.79 48.88 7.02
N ARG A 171 -35.44 47.76 7.67
CA ARG A 171 -34.08 47.40 8.06
C ARG A 171 -33.67 46.13 7.33
N VAL A 172 -32.59 46.22 6.57
CA VAL A 172 -31.99 45.08 5.85
C VAL A 172 -30.65 44.78 6.50
N GLN A 173 -30.51 43.57 7.02
CA GLN A 173 -29.27 43.10 7.62
C GLN A 173 -28.74 41.92 6.82
N HIS A 174 -27.61 42.10 6.16
CA HIS A 174 -26.84 40.99 5.61
C HIS A 174 -26.11 40.27 6.76
N GLY A 175 -25.77 38.99 6.59
CA GLY A 175 -25.22 38.11 7.64
C GLY A 175 -24.16 38.75 8.56
N SER A 176 -24.03 38.19 9.77
CA SER A 176 -23.28 38.80 10.88
C SER A 176 -21.82 39.10 10.55
N GLY A 177 -21.53 40.36 10.27
CA GLY A 177 -20.18 40.89 10.06
C GLY A 177 -19.78 40.79 8.60
N TRP A 178 -20.10 41.80 7.81
CA TRP A 178 -19.57 41.96 6.47
C TRP A 178 -18.05 42.19 6.59
N THR A 179 -17.26 41.12 6.55
CA THR A 179 -15.81 41.18 6.76
C THR A 179 -15.05 41.52 5.48
N SER A 180 -15.76 41.95 4.42
CA SER A 180 -15.20 42.13 3.07
C SER A 180 -14.63 40.81 2.50
N SER A 181 -15.13 39.66 2.97
CA SER A 181 -14.64 38.37 2.49
C SER A 181 -15.28 38.03 1.14
N GLY A 182 -14.49 37.51 0.19
CA GLY A 182 -15.01 37.09 -1.12
C GLY A 182 -16.12 36.04 -1.02
N ALA A 183 -16.15 35.27 0.07
CA ALA A 183 -17.18 34.26 0.32
C ALA A 183 -18.57 34.87 0.55
N GLU A 184 -18.67 36.01 1.26
CA GLU A 184 -19.94 36.71 1.48
C GLU A 184 -20.51 37.27 0.16
N ALA A 185 -19.64 37.78 -0.72
CA ALA A 185 -20.04 38.25 -2.03
C ALA A 185 -20.59 37.11 -2.91
N ILE A 186 -19.95 35.94 -2.90
CA ILE A 186 -20.41 34.75 -3.63
C ILE A 186 -21.76 34.26 -3.08
N ALA A 187 -21.92 34.20 -1.75
CA ALA A 187 -23.19 33.81 -1.14
C ALA A 187 -24.33 34.77 -1.52
N MET A 188 -24.07 36.08 -1.54
CA MET A 188 -25.05 37.07 -1.98
C MET A 188 -25.39 36.94 -3.48
N LEU A 189 -24.40 36.64 -4.32
CA LEU A 189 -24.65 36.35 -5.75
C LEU A 189 -25.48 35.07 -5.92
N ALA A 190 -25.21 34.02 -5.15
CA ALA A 190 -26.01 32.80 -5.13
C ALA A 190 -27.45 33.07 -4.67
N TRP A 191 -27.66 33.96 -3.70
CA TRP A 191 -28.99 34.38 -3.28
C TRP A 191 -29.75 35.13 -4.39
N LEU A 192 -29.07 36.03 -5.11
CA LEU A 192 -29.68 36.82 -6.19
C LEU A 192 -29.97 36.00 -7.45
N ASN A 193 -29.07 35.09 -7.83
CA ASN A 193 -29.11 34.36 -9.10
C ASN A 193 -28.74 32.88 -8.92
N ALA A 194 -29.44 32.16 -8.04
CA ALA A 194 -29.16 30.75 -7.75
C ALA A 194 -29.14 29.89 -9.02
N ASP A 195 -30.17 29.99 -9.85
CA ASP A 195 -30.31 29.18 -11.07
C ASP A 195 -29.16 29.41 -12.07
N GLN A 196 -28.77 30.66 -12.31
CA GLN A 196 -27.64 30.97 -13.21
C GLN A 196 -26.31 30.45 -12.67
N LEU A 197 -26.11 30.49 -11.35
CA LEU A 197 -24.91 29.95 -10.73
C LEU A 197 -24.88 28.42 -10.82
N ALA A 198 -26.02 27.76 -10.60
CA ALA A 198 -26.16 26.31 -10.75
C ALA A 198 -25.88 25.87 -12.21
N ASP A 199 -26.50 26.53 -13.19
CA ASP A 199 -26.27 26.28 -14.61
C ASP A 199 -24.79 26.45 -15.01
N ALA A 200 -24.12 27.50 -14.49
CA ALA A 200 -22.70 27.72 -14.72
C ALA A 200 -21.83 26.61 -14.12
N LEU A 201 -22.19 26.10 -12.93
CA LEU A 201 -21.51 24.96 -12.30
C LEU A 201 -21.75 23.66 -13.08
N HIS A 202 -22.97 23.42 -13.57
CA HIS A 202 -23.30 22.25 -14.40
C HIS A 202 -22.48 22.23 -15.68
N ALA A 203 -22.41 23.34 -16.41
CA ALA A 203 -21.57 23.46 -17.60
C ALA A 203 -20.09 23.20 -17.28
N ARG A 204 -19.60 23.69 -16.13
CA ARG A 204 -18.22 23.44 -15.71
C ARG A 204 -17.97 21.98 -15.31
N ILE A 205 -18.94 21.34 -14.67
CA ILE A 205 -18.91 19.91 -14.35
C ILE A 205 -18.82 19.10 -15.65
N ASP A 206 -19.59 19.45 -16.68
CA ASP A 206 -19.56 18.75 -17.97
C ASP A 206 -18.20 18.84 -18.66
N GLU A 207 -17.56 20.01 -18.64
CA GLU A 207 -16.21 20.19 -19.18
C GLU A 207 -15.18 19.30 -18.47
N LEU A 208 -15.19 19.32 -17.13
CA LEU A 208 -14.30 18.49 -16.32
C LEU A 208 -14.57 17.01 -16.55
N ARG A 209 -15.85 16.64 -16.65
CA ARG A 209 -16.27 15.27 -16.90
C ARG A 209 -15.79 14.77 -18.26
N ALA A 210 -15.91 15.59 -19.30
CA ALA A 210 -15.41 15.25 -20.62
C ALA A 210 -13.89 15.05 -20.62
N GLU A 211 -13.13 15.77 -19.78
CA GLU A 211 -11.70 15.53 -19.59
C GLU A 211 -11.41 14.21 -18.86
N GLU A 212 -12.13 13.92 -17.78
CA GLU A 212 -11.99 12.68 -17.01
C GLU A 212 -12.29 11.43 -17.85
N LEU A 213 -13.35 11.47 -18.64
CA LEU A 213 -13.74 10.38 -19.54
C LEU A 213 -12.70 10.20 -20.66
N ARG A 214 -12.12 11.28 -21.19
CA ARG A 214 -11.01 11.20 -22.16
C ARG A 214 -9.77 10.53 -21.57
N ARG A 215 -9.55 10.64 -20.25
CA ARG A 215 -8.47 9.93 -19.53
C ARG A 215 -8.81 8.47 -19.24
N GLY A 216 -10.01 8.00 -19.61
CA GLY A 216 -10.46 6.63 -19.39
C GLY A 216 -10.82 6.33 -17.92
N LEU A 217 -11.18 7.35 -17.13
CA LEU A 217 -11.63 7.12 -15.77
C LEU A 217 -12.99 6.41 -15.76
N VAL A 218 -13.11 5.43 -14.87
CA VAL A 218 -14.33 4.64 -14.71
C VAL A 218 -15.38 5.48 -13.99
N VAL A 219 -16.62 5.40 -14.45
CA VAL A 219 -17.77 6.01 -13.78
C VAL A 219 -18.37 5.02 -12.79
N MET A 220 -18.54 5.42 -11.54
CA MET A 220 -19.10 4.55 -10.51
C MET A 220 -19.78 5.34 -9.40
N HIS A 221 -20.97 4.91 -8.97
CA HIS A 221 -21.64 5.48 -7.81
C HIS A 221 -20.80 5.29 -6.54
N PRO A 222 -20.77 6.25 -5.59
CA PRO A 222 -19.95 6.14 -4.38
C PRO A 222 -20.16 4.86 -3.56
N ASP A 223 -21.41 4.38 -3.45
CA ASP A 223 -21.72 3.15 -2.74
C ASP A 223 -21.22 1.89 -3.46
N ASP A 224 -21.31 1.86 -4.80
CA ASP A 224 -20.77 0.77 -5.61
C ASP A 224 -19.25 0.74 -5.51
N ARG A 225 -18.61 1.91 -5.55
CA ARG A 225 -17.17 2.06 -5.34
C ARG A 225 -16.75 1.50 -3.99
N LYS A 226 -17.46 1.87 -2.91
CA LYS A 226 -17.18 1.37 -1.56
C LYS A 226 -17.31 -0.16 -1.47
N ARG A 227 -18.40 -0.72 -2.01
CA ARG A 227 -18.61 -2.18 -2.04
C ARG A 227 -17.55 -2.89 -2.86
N LYS A 228 -17.22 -2.37 -4.04
CA LYS A 228 -16.24 -2.96 -4.94
C LYS A 228 -14.82 -2.92 -4.39
N LEU A 229 -14.45 -1.83 -3.73
CA LEU A 229 -13.16 -1.74 -3.03
C LEU A 229 -13.05 -2.76 -1.90
N ALA A 230 -14.12 -2.94 -1.11
CA ALA A 230 -14.13 -3.96 -0.05
C ALA A 230 -14.00 -5.39 -0.61
N ASP A 231 -14.71 -5.71 -1.71
CA ASP A 231 -14.58 -6.99 -2.44
C ASP A 231 -13.14 -7.20 -2.94
N LEU A 232 -12.56 -6.19 -3.59
CA LEU A 232 -11.18 -6.26 -4.07
C LEU A 232 -10.17 -6.42 -2.93
N ASP A 233 -10.32 -5.68 -1.82
CA ASP A 233 -9.46 -5.80 -0.64
C ASP A 233 -9.51 -7.20 -0.04
N HIS A 234 -10.70 -7.82 0.02
CA HIS A 234 -10.87 -9.19 0.47
C HIS A 234 -10.15 -10.18 -0.46
N ARG A 235 -10.33 -10.05 -1.78
CA ARG A 235 -9.69 -10.94 -2.77
C ARG A 235 -8.18 -10.79 -2.82
N ILE A 236 -7.67 -9.55 -2.76
CA ILE A 236 -6.24 -9.25 -2.66
C ILE A 236 -5.65 -9.95 -1.45
N ARG A 237 -6.28 -9.80 -0.28
CA ARG A 237 -5.82 -10.45 0.95
C ARG A 237 -5.80 -11.97 0.84
N ALA A 238 -6.80 -12.58 0.20
CA ALA A 238 -6.83 -14.02 -0.03
C ALA A 238 -5.65 -14.48 -0.91
N LEU A 239 -5.38 -13.77 -2.02
CA LEU A 239 -4.24 -14.07 -2.88
C LEU A 239 -2.88 -13.85 -2.20
N GLU A 240 -2.76 -12.84 -1.32
CA GLU A 240 -1.52 -12.64 -0.56
C GLU A 240 -1.24 -13.79 0.42
N LEU A 241 -2.28 -14.36 1.02
CA LEU A 241 -2.17 -15.52 1.87
C LEU A 241 -1.82 -16.77 1.05
N GLU A 242 -2.43 -16.93 -0.14
CA GLU A 242 -2.12 -17.99 -1.08
C GLU A 242 -0.66 -17.94 -1.56
N GLU A 243 -0.16 -16.75 -1.94
CA GLU A 243 1.25 -16.55 -2.29
C GLU A 243 2.16 -17.01 -1.15
N GLU A 244 1.89 -16.57 0.07
CA GLU A 244 2.74 -16.90 1.22
C GLU A 244 2.75 -18.42 1.49
N PHE A 245 1.64 -19.11 1.26
CA PHE A 245 1.61 -20.57 1.40
C PHE A 245 2.50 -21.27 0.39
N TYR A 246 2.43 -20.92 -0.89
CA TYR A 246 3.32 -21.52 -1.89
C TYR A 246 4.79 -21.17 -1.63
N VAL A 247 5.09 -19.96 -1.14
CA VAL A 247 6.45 -19.58 -0.75
C VAL A 247 6.97 -20.42 0.43
N VAL A 248 6.14 -20.63 1.46
CA VAL A 248 6.49 -21.47 2.61
C VAL A 248 6.68 -22.93 2.19
N ARG A 249 5.74 -23.47 1.40
CA ARG A 249 5.79 -24.84 0.90
C ARG A 249 7.00 -25.07 -0.03
N ALA A 250 7.33 -24.10 -0.86
CA ALA A 250 8.53 -24.15 -1.70
C ALA A 250 9.80 -24.27 -0.85
N LYS A 251 9.87 -23.46 0.21
CA LYS A 251 11.00 -23.50 1.14
C LYS A 251 11.11 -24.84 1.87
N GLU A 252 9.99 -25.41 2.30
CA GLU A 252 9.94 -26.75 2.90
C GLU A 252 10.43 -27.83 1.93
N ASN A 253 10.19 -27.65 0.63
CA ASN A 253 10.69 -28.51 -0.45
C ASN A 253 12.12 -28.17 -0.92
N GLY A 254 12.83 -27.29 -0.22
CA GLY A 254 14.21 -26.88 -0.56
C GLY A 254 14.32 -25.87 -1.71
N LEU A 255 13.21 -25.35 -2.22
CA LEU A 255 13.17 -24.29 -3.23
C LEU A 255 13.02 -22.91 -2.57
N THR A 256 14.01 -22.04 -2.74
CA THR A 256 13.94 -20.69 -2.17
C THR A 256 13.29 -19.72 -3.16
N ILE A 257 12.00 -19.43 -2.95
CA ILE A 257 11.30 -18.39 -3.69
C ILE A 257 11.36 -17.08 -2.89
N PRO A 258 11.85 -15.98 -3.46
CA PRO A 258 11.88 -14.71 -2.75
C PRO A 258 10.48 -14.13 -2.60
N ARG A 259 10.15 -13.62 -1.40
CA ARG A 259 8.93 -12.84 -1.19
C ARG A 259 9.01 -11.50 -1.92
N ARG A 260 7.85 -10.93 -2.30
CA ARG A 260 7.77 -9.59 -2.88
C ARG A 260 8.19 -8.53 -1.86
N ASP A 261 8.85 -7.48 -2.33
CA ASP A 261 9.24 -6.32 -1.51
C ASP A 261 8.02 -5.60 -0.87
N LYS A 262 6.84 -5.70 -1.50
CA LYS A 262 5.57 -5.13 -1.02
C LYS A 262 4.58 -6.18 -0.52
N ALA A 263 5.05 -7.34 -0.08
CA ALA A 263 4.17 -8.35 0.51
C ALA A 263 3.53 -7.80 1.80
N SER A 264 2.22 -8.04 1.98
CA SER A 264 1.50 -7.64 3.18
C SER A 264 2.12 -8.28 4.43
N PRO A 265 2.55 -7.48 5.44
CA PRO A 265 3.10 -8.01 6.68
C PRO A 265 2.16 -8.99 7.40
N ALA A 266 0.85 -8.74 7.33
CA ALA A 266 -0.17 -9.60 7.92
C ALA A 266 -0.21 -10.97 7.21
N ALA A 267 -0.14 -10.99 5.87
CA ALA A 267 -0.12 -12.23 5.10
C ALA A 267 1.17 -13.03 5.36
N VAL A 268 2.33 -12.36 5.36
CA VAL A 268 3.64 -12.97 5.66
C VAL A 268 3.62 -13.61 7.05
N LEU A 269 3.02 -12.98 8.05
CA LEU A 269 2.93 -13.55 9.41
C LEU A 269 1.77 -14.54 9.59
N GLY A 270 0.87 -14.67 8.61
CA GLY A 270 -0.33 -15.51 8.71
C GLY A 270 -1.34 -14.98 9.73
N LEU A 271 -1.49 -13.66 9.83
CA LEU A 271 -2.29 -12.97 10.84
C LEU A 271 -3.48 -12.21 10.24
N ALA A 272 -4.53 -12.08 11.04
CA ALA A 272 -5.63 -11.17 10.84
C ALA A 272 -5.61 -10.07 11.89
N VAL A 273 -5.73 -8.83 11.43
CA VAL A 273 -5.95 -7.66 12.29
C VAL A 273 -7.45 -7.52 12.49
N VAL A 274 -7.93 -7.75 13.71
CA VAL A 274 -9.33 -7.59 14.07
C VAL A 274 -9.48 -6.48 15.12
N PRO A 275 -10.53 -5.64 15.07
CA PRO A 275 -10.82 -4.73 16.16
C PRO A 275 -11.01 -5.53 17.45
N ARG A 276 -10.32 -5.13 18.52
CA ARG A 276 -10.55 -5.71 19.84
C ARG A 276 -12.00 -5.42 20.19
N ARG A 277 -12.79 -6.46 20.46
CA ARG A 277 -14.15 -6.27 20.98
C ARG A 277 -13.98 -5.51 22.29
N SER A 278 -14.36 -4.24 22.32
CA SER A 278 -14.53 -3.55 23.59
C SER A 278 -15.60 -4.32 24.32
N GLU A 279 -15.25 -4.95 25.44
CA GLU A 279 -16.22 -5.32 26.45
C GLU A 279 -16.90 -4.01 26.85
N ILE A 280 -18.00 -3.68 26.16
CA ILE A 280 -18.92 -2.66 26.61
C ILE A 280 -19.46 -3.24 27.90
N ALA A 281 -18.96 -2.72 29.02
CA ALA A 281 -19.44 -3.07 30.35
C ALA A 281 -20.98 -2.98 30.33
N ALA A 282 -21.62 -4.13 30.51
CA ALA A 282 -23.05 -4.24 30.73
C ALA A 282 -23.44 -3.61 32.06
#